data_AF-A0A841IVS2-F1
#
_entry.id   AF-A0A841IVS2-F1
#
_cell.length_a   1.000
_cell.length_b   1.000
_cell.length_c   1.000
_cell.angle_alpha   90.00
_cell.angle_beta   90.00
_cell.angle_gamma   90.00
#
_symmetry.space_group_name_H-M   'P 1'
#
loop_
_entity.id
_entity.type
_entity.pdbx_description
1 polymer ?
#
loop_
_entity_poly.entity_id
_entity_poly.type
_entity_poly.pdbx_seq_one_letter_code
_entity_poly.pdbx_strand_id
1 'polypeptide(L)'
;MTEYGDPARPGAMPASPRTAGTMFAALYGGPAPQEGRGPDPEHDAYALFHQRSLAMGWHDDRSAGGDPGGTPGAPGLWAVNDAGWDHPLADPGAGLVSWFQAEAGAVAGDRPLPVQPFLRCAWDVTARAGTTSLTAVQVLVPVQGIDTAARPPYAIVPSAPTAGWFAGRSRRARTPVEVEINSGRDPSAPAVAQEFTDRLGRLDQEVFAPGAREGNGKGAAPAPPFDDSFWNGPPLHGAVLRGELAEWSCEAVGWLAEVAAESAAGTGLRSPLLFTVTRAVQRK
;
A
#
# COMPACT_ATOMS: atom_id res chain seq x y z
N MET A 1 -30.88 -34.23 39.25
CA MET A 1 -29.57 -33.68 38.87
C MET A 1 -28.97 -34.68 37.91
N THR A 2 -29.04 -34.38 36.61
CA THR A 2 -28.51 -35.24 35.55
C THR A 2 -27.79 -34.29 34.61
N GLU A 3 -26.47 -34.17 34.77
CA GLU A 3 -25.61 -33.49 33.80
C GLU A 3 -25.40 -34.42 32.62
N TYR A 4 -26.00 -34.07 31.48
CA TYR A 4 -25.63 -34.65 30.19
C TYR A 4 -24.46 -33.83 29.64
N GLY A 5 -23.29 -34.45 29.59
CA GLY A 5 -22.11 -33.90 28.94
C GLY A 5 -22.32 -33.79 27.44
N ASP A 6 -21.98 -32.62 26.91
CA ASP A 6 -21.99 -32.28 25.49
C ASP A 6 -20.90 -33.09 24.74
N PRO A 7 -21.21 -33.88 23.71
CA PRO A 7 -20.20 -34.66 22.99
C PRO A 7 -19.35 -33.74 22.11
N ALA A 8 -18.02 -33.88 22.26
CA ALA A 8 -17.01 -33.22 21.44
C ALA A 8 -17.29 -33.41 19.93
N ARG A 9 -17.43 -32.30 19.21
CA ARG A 9 -17.59 -32.27 17.75
C ARG A 9 -16.22 -32.50 17.07
N PRO A 10 -16.04 -33.56 16.27
CA PRO A 10 -14.85 -33.74 15.45
C PRO A 10 -14.94 -32.90 14.17
N GLY A 11 -13.83 -32.27 13.76
CA GLY A 11 -13.64 -31.81 12.37
C GLY A 11 -13.92 -30.34 12.07
N ALA A 12 -13.77 -29.41 13.01
CA ALA A 12 -13.59 -28.01 12.64
C ALA A 12 -12.16 -27.85 12.09
N MET A 13 -12.01 -27.87 10.76
CA MET A 13 -10.83 -27.28 10.14
C MET A 13 -10.67 -25.87 10.72
N PRO A 14 -9.48 -25.45 11.18
CA PRO A 14 -9.27 -24.05 11.50
C PRO A 14 -9.70 -23.26 10.27
N ALA A 15 -10.68 -22.37 10.45
CA ALA A 15 -11.13 -21.51 9.38
C ALA A 15 -9.89 -20.85 8.78
N SER A 16 -9.76 -20.87 7.44
CA SER A 16 -8.67 -20.19 6.77
C SER A 16 -8.50 -18.80 7.37
N PRO A 17 -7.26 -18.35 7.67
CA PRO A 17 -7.03 -17.04 8.23
C PRO A 17 -7.81 -16.00 7.41
N ARG A 18 -8.59 -15.15 8.08
CA ARG A 18 -9.31 -14.10 7.37
C ARG A 18 -8.29 -13.21 6.67
N THR A 19 -8.48 -12.96 5.38
CA THR A 19 -7.66 -12.02 4.63
C THR A 19 -8.36 -10.67 4.55
N ALA A 20 -7.58 -9.60 4.50
CA ALA A 20 -8.09 -8.28 4.12
C ALA A 20 -8.26 -8.18 2.60
N GLY A 21 -7.48 -8.95 1.84
CA GLY A 21 -7.44 -9.00 0.39
C GLY A 21 -6.04 -8.70 -0.14
N THR A 22 -5.91 -8.54 -1.45
CA THR A 22 -4.59 -8.38 -2.07
C THR A 22 -4.08 -6.93 -2.01
N MET A 23 -2.82 -6.78 -1.61
CA MET A 23 -2.02 -5.55 -1.76
C MET A 23 -1.12 -5.67 -2.98
N PHE A 24 -0.93 -4.56 -3.67
CA PHE A 24 -0.02 -4.45 -4.80
C PHE A 24 0.78 -3.14 -4.71
N ALA A 25 2.06 -3.17 -5.06
CA ALA A 25 2.86 -1.96 -5.23
C ALA A 25 3.59 -2.00 -6.58
N ALA A 26 3.57 -0.90 -7.32
CA ALA A 26 4.43 -0.66 -8.48
C ALA A 26 5.24 0.63 -8.28
N LEU A 27 6.54 0.54 -8.52
CA LEU A 27 7.48 1.64 -8.36
C LEU A 27 8.01 2.03 -9.75
N TYR A 28 7.87 3.31 -10.07
CA TYR A 28 8.20 3.87 -11.37
C TYR A 28 9.32 4.89 -11.25
N GLY A 29 10.16 4.97 -12.26
CA GLY A 29 11.28 5.90 -12.33
C GLY A 29 12.23 5.57 -13.46
N GLY A 30 13.44 6.07 -13.32
CA GLY A 30 14.56 5.72 -14.20
C GLY A 30 15.82 5.42 -13.40
N PRO A 31 16.84 4.86 -14.05
CA PRO A 31 18.16 4.76 -13.46
C PRO A 31 18.60 6.17 -13.03
N ALA A 32 19.04 6.31 -11.78
CA ALA A 32 19.64 7.56 -11.35
C ALA A 32 20.91 7.82 -12.21
N PRO A 33 21.30 9.09 -12.44
CA PRO A 33 22.52 9.39 -13.17
C PRO A 33 23.75 9.03 -12.30
N GLN A 34 24.11 7.75 -12.20
CA GLN A 34 25.42 7.23 -11.78
C GLN A 34 25.59 5.72 -12.02
N GLU A 35 26.86 5.29 -12.04
CA GLU A 35 27.49 4.20 -12.79
C GLU A 35 26.96 2.77 -12.58
N GLY A 36 26.48 2.16 -13.67
CA GLY A 36 27.12 0.95 -14.21
C GLY A 36 26.81 -0.42 -13.57
N ARG A 37 25.85 -0.54 -12.65
CA ARG A 37 25.39 -1.86 -12.17
C ARG A 37 23.96 -2.11 -12.60
N GLY A 38 23.78 -2.92 -13.64
CA GLY A 38 22.49 -3.52 -13.94
C GLY A 38 22.07 -4.47 -12.81
N PRO A 39 20.78 -4.84 -12.73
CA PRO A 39 20.32 -5.83 -11.77
C PRO A 39 21.16 -7.11 -11.91
N ASP A 40 21.63 -7.63 -10.78
CA ASP A 40 22.31 -8.91 -10.74
C ASP A 40 21.31 -10.00 -11.17
N PRO A 41 21.55 -10.72 -12.29
CA PRO A 41 20.59 -11.69 -12.82
C PRO A 41 20.33 -12.87 -11.88
N GLU A 42 21.12 -13.05 -10.82
CA GLU A 42 20.90 -14.10 -9.82
C GLU A 42 19.79 -13.80 -8.81
N HIS A 43 19.33 -12.55 -8.68
CA HIS A 43 18.38 -12.16 -7.64
C HIS A 43 17.04 -11.70 -8.24
N ASP A 44 16.13 -12.66 -8.40
CA ASP A 44 14.73 -12.40 -8.75
C ASP A 44 14.02 -11.53 -7.69
N ALA A 45 13.18 -10.60 -8.14
CA ALA A 45 12.46 -9.64 -7.30
C ALA A 45 11.61 -10.35 -6.25
N TYR A 46 10.96 -11.46 -6.63
CA TYR A 46 10.17 -12.31 -5.75
C TYR A 46 11.01 -12.85 -4.59
N ALA A 47 12.16 -13.46 -4.89
CA ALA A 47 13.03 -14.03 -3.88
C ALA A 47 13.51 -12.97 -2.88
N LEU A 48 13.92 -11.79 -3.37
CA LEU A 48 14.35 -10.69 -2.50
C LEU A 48 13.21 -10.15 -1.63
N PHE A 49 12.01 -9.99 -2.18
CA PHE A 49 10.84 -9.48 -1.45
C PHE A 49 10.34 -10.47 -0.40
N HIS A 50 10.34 -11.76 -0.73
CA HIS A 50 10.06 -12.83 0.21
C HIS A 50 11.06 -12.82 1.37
N GLN A 51 12.37 -12.83 1.08
CA GLN A 51 13.42 -12.78 2.12
C GLN A 51 13.33 -11.53 2.98
N ARG A 52 13.05 -10.37 2.38
CA ARG A 52 12.88 -9.11 3.13
C ARG A 52 11.65 -9.14 4.03
N SER A 53 10.53 -9.69 3.54
CA SER A 53 9.29 -9.85 4.32
C SER A 53 9.48 -10.80 5.50
N LEU A 54 10.19 -11.91 5.29
CA LEU A 54 10.59 -12.86 6.35
C LEU A 54 11.48 -12.19 7.40
N ALA A 55 12.56 -11.53 6.96
CA ALA A 55 13.53 -10.90 7.86
C ALA A 55 12.92 -9.82 8.76
N MET A 56 11.84 -9.18 8.31
CA MET A 56 11.12 -8.16 9.07
C MET A 56 9.95 -8.72 9.89
N GLY A 57 9.69 -10.03 9.81
CA GLY A 57 8.60 -10.70 10.54
C GLY A 57 7.19 -10.41 9.98
N TRP A 58 7.09 -9.98 8.73
CA TRP A 58 5.81 -9.65 8.10
C TRP A 58 5.19 -10.79 7.31
N HIS A 59 5.99 -11.77 6.88
CA HIS A 59 5.51 -12.89 6.07
C HIS A 59 4.81 -13.95 6.93
N ASP A 60 3.67 -14.47 6.47
CA ASP A 60 2.92 -15.54 7.14
C ASP A 60 3.45 -16.93 6.75
N ASP A 61 4.37 -17.45 7.57
CA ASP A 61 5.02 -18.75 7.39
C ASP A 61 4.11 -19.94 7.69
N ARG A 62 2.86 -19.73 8.13
CA ARG A 62 1.94 -20.83 8.52
C ARG A 62 1.52 -21.72 7.35
N SER A 63 1.66 -21.23 6.12
CA SER A 63 1.22 -21.91 4.91
C SER A 63 2.35 -22.59 4.15
N ALA A 64 3.61 -22.28 4.48
CA ALA A 64 4.77 -22.97 3.92
C ALA A 64 4.83 -24.35 4.59
N GLY A 65 4.37 -25.39 3.88
CA GLY A 65 4.23 -26.76 4.38
C GLY A 65 5.52 -27.32 5.00
N GLY A 66 5.70 -27.05 6.29
CA GLY A 66 6.89 -27.40 7.06
C GLY A 66 6.51 -28.26 8.26
N ASP A 67 6.92 -29.53 8.16
CA ASP A 67 7.04 -30.54 9.21
C ASP A 67 5.78 -30.83 10.07
N PRO A 68 5.17 -32.02 9.97
CA PRO A 68 4.10 -32.49 10.86
C PRO A 68 4.45 -32.46 12.36
N GLY A 69 5.72 -32.23 12.72
CA GLY A 69 6.20 -32.01 14.10
C GLY A 69 6.80 -30.63 14.38
N GLY A 70 6.76 -29.69 13.42
CA GLY A 70 7.33 -28.35 13.56
C GLY A 70 6.47 -27.44 14.46
N THR A 71 7.14 -26.60 15.27
CA THR A 71 6.43 -25.53 15.99
C THR A 71 5.81 -24.59 14.94
N PRO A 72 4.51 -24.30 14.97
CA PRO A 72 3.90 -23.37 14.01
C PRO A 72 4.65 -22.04 14.03
N GLY A 73 5.02 -21.53 12.85
CA GLY A 73 5.62 -20.20 12.72
C GLY A 73 4.74 -19.11 13.31
N ALA A 74 5.36 -17.99 13.68
CA ALA A 74 4.61 -16.82 14.14
C ALA A 74 3.69 -16.31 13.02
N PRO A 75 2.47 -15.82 13.35
CA PRO A 75 1.62 -15.16 12.35
C PRO A 75 2.35 -14.00 11.70
N GLY A 76 2.40 -13.99 10.37
CA GLY A 76 2.71 -12.79 9.59
C GLY A 76 1.49 -11.91 9.37
N LEU A 77 1.70 -10.78 8.70
CA LEU A 77 0.66 -9.86 8.26
C LEU A 77 0.32 -10.02 6.76
N TRP A 78 1.14 -10.72 5.98
CA TRP A 78 0.82 -11.06 4.60
C TRP A 78 1.54 -12.30 4.09
N ALA A 79 1.01 -12.92 3.03
CA ALA A 79 1.73 -13.89 2.21
C ALA A 79 2.18 -13.23 0.91
N VAL A 80 3.40 -13.52 0.43
CA VAL A 80 3.87 -13.01 -0.87
C VAL A 80 3.25 -13.86 -1.97
N ASN A 81 2.64 -13.21 -2.96
CA ASN A 81 2.01 -13.89 -4.10
C ASN A 81 2.92 -13.89 -5.32
N ASP A 82 3.43 -12.72 -5.70
CA ASP A 82 4.24 -12.54 -6.91
C ASP A 82 5.03 -11.22 -6.85
N ALA A 83 6.09 -11.09 -7.64
CA ALA A 83 6.84 -9.86 -7.82
C ALA A 83 7.76 -9.95 -9.05
N GLY A 84 8.11 -8.81 -9.64
CA GLY A 84 8.98 -8.76 -10.81
C GLY A 84 9.66 -7.41 -11.02
N TRP A 85 10.69 -7.41 -11.86
CA TRP A 85 11.38 -6.19 -12.32
C TRP A 85 10.66 -5.52 -13.50
N ASP A 86 9.96 -6.32 -14.31
CA ASP A 86 9.08 -5.90 -15.39
C ASP A 86 7.70 -6.56 -15.24
N HIS A 87 6.68 -5.98 -15.88
CA HIS A 87 5.33 -6.56 -15.89
C HIS A 87 4.77 -6.56 -17.31
N PRO A 88 4.21 -7.66 -17.83
CA PRO A 88 3.70 -7.74 -19.21
C PRO A 88 2.60 -6.72 -19.55
N LEU A 89 1.83 -6.29 -18.54
CA LEU A 89 0.78 -5.28 -18.68
C LEU A 89 1.28 -3.84 -18.46
N ALA A 90 2.56 -3.63 -18.15
CA ALA A 90 3.09 -2.28 -18.01
C ALA A 90 3.22 -1.60 -19.38
N ASP A 91 2.76 -0.35 -19.47
CA ASP A 91 2.94 0.46 -20.66
C ASP A 91 4.43 0.60 -21.01
N PRO A 92 4.84 0.29 -22.26
CA PRO A 92 6.22 0.49 -22.70
C PRO A 92 6.65 1.94 -22.48
N GLY A 93 7.75 2.14 -21.75
CA GLY A 93 8.28 3.48 -21.46
C GLY A 93 7.63 4.20 -20.28
N ALA A 94 6.68 3.60 -19.57
CA ALA A 94 6.16 4.14 -18.30
C ALA A 94 7.21 4.20 -17.18
N GLY A 95 8.37 3.57 -17.39
CA GLY A 95 9.46 3.54 -16.43
C GLY A 95 9.16 2.65 -15.21
N LEU A 96 8.39 1.58 -15.37
CA LEU A 96 8.23 0.59 -14.30
C LEU A 96 9.59 -0.02 -13.96
N VAL A 97 9.97 0.04 -12.69
CA VAL A 97 11.24 -0.49 -12.17
C VAL A 97 11.05 -1.83 -11.48
N SER A 98 9.93 -1.98 -10.76
CA SER A 98 9.59 -3.19 -10.03
C SER A 98 8.14 -3.16 -9.57
N TRP A 99 7.57 -4.33 -9.35
CA TRP A 99 6.25 -4.49 -8.76
C TRP A 99 6.21 -5.68 -7.78
N PHE A 100 5.26 -5.64 -6.85
CA PHE A 100 5.13 -6.59 -5.76
C PHE A 100 3.66 -6.83 -5.42
N GLN A 101 3.29 -8.08 -5.17
CA GLN A 101 1.95 -8.52 -4.82
C GLN A 101 1.98 -9.39 -3.56
N ALA A 102 1.09 -9.08 -2.61
CA ALA A 102 0.94 -9.85 -1.38
C ALA A 102 -0.52 -9.98 -0.97
N GLU A 103 -0.91 -11.12 -0.42
CA GLU A 103 -2.23 -11.28 0.21
C GLU A 103 -2.14 -10.80 1.65
N ALA A 104 -2.84 -9.72 1.98
CA ALA A 104 -2.86 -9.16 3.32
C ALA A 104 -3.76 -9.97 4.25
N GLY A 105 -3.25 -10.30 5.43
CA GLY A 105 -4.06 -10.82 6.53
C GLY A 105 -5.04 -9.76 7.05
N ALA A 106 -6.12 -10.22 7.67
CA ALA A 106 -7.02 -9.32 8.39
C ALA A 106 -6.28 -8.65 9.55
N VAL A 107 -6.46 -7.33 9.68
CA VAL A 107 -5.87 -6.54 10.76
C VAL A 107 -6.85 -6.40 11.92
N ALA A 108 -6.32 -6.27 13.14
CA ALA A 108 -7.13 -5.90 14.30
C ALA A 108 -7.76 -4.51 14.10
N GLY A 109 -8.94 -4.28 14.67
CA GLY A 109 -9.70 -3.04 14.46
C GLY A 109 -8.98 -1.77 14.93
N ASP A 110 -7.98 -1.88 15.79
CA ASP A 110 -7.17 -0.75 16.25
C ASP A 110 -5.86 -0.54 15.46
N ARG A 111 -5.64 -1.29 14.38
CA ARG A 111 -4.44 -1.21 13.54
C ARG A 111 -4.78 -0.73 12.12
N PRO A 112 -3.87 0.01 11.47
CA PRO A 112 -4.00 0.27 10.04
C PRO A 112 -3.70 -1.00 9.24
N LEU A 113 -4.08 -1.02 7.96
CA LEU A 113 -3.49 -1.98 7.02
C LEU A 113 -1.97 -1.76 6.96
N PRO A 114 -1.14 -2.81 6.81
CA PRO A 114 0.31 -2.68 6.89
C PRO A 114 0.91 -2.15 5.57
N VAL A 115 0.35 -1.07 5.04
CA VAL A 115 0.74 -0.49 3.75
C VAL A 115 2.14 0.09 3.82
N GLN A 116 2.49 0.82 4.89
CA GLN A 116 3.84 1.35 5.04
C GLN A 116 4.90 0.24 5.19
N PRO A 117 4.72 -0.79 6.06
CA PRO A 117 5.61 -1.95 6.09
C PRO A 117 5.75 -2.67 4.74
N PHE A 118 4.64 -2.88 4.03
CA PHE A 118 4.63 -3.51 2.72
C PHE A 118 5.45 -2.71 1.70
N LEU A 119 5.22 -1.38 1.63
CA LEU A 119 6.00 -0.49 0.78
C LEU A 119 7.48 -0.45 1.18
N ARG A 120 7.80 -0.51 2.47
CA ARG A 120 9.20 -0.52 2.92
C ARG A 120 9.94 -1.74 2.40
N CYS A 121 9.30 -2.92 2.47
CA CYS A 121 9.85 -4.14 1.88
C CYS A 121 10.03 -4.00 0.36
N ALA A 122 9.02 -3.49 -0.36
CA ALA A 122 9.09 -3.25 -1.80
C ALA A 122 10.25 -2.30 -2.17
N TRP A 123 10.33 -1.16 -1.49
CA TRP A 123 11.33 -0.11 -1.76
C TRP A 123 12.76 -0.58 -1.46
N ASP A 124 12.96 -1.32 -0.37
CA ASP A 124 14.26 -1.90 -0.02
C ASP A 124 14.74 -2.89 -1.09
N VAL A 125 13.81 -3.66 -1.70
CA VAL A 125 14.09 -4.59 -2.79
C VAL A 125 14.39 -3.82 -4.08
N THR A 126 13.60 -2.82 -4.43
CA THR A 126 13.85 -1.95 -5.58
C THR A 126 15.23 -1.29 -5.49
N ALA A 127 15.65 -0.87 -4.30
CA ALA A 127 16.98 -0.30 -4.09
C ALA A 127 18.13 -1.29 -4.34
N ARG A 128 17.88 -2.61 -4.28
CA ARG A 128 18.89 -3.64 -4.62
C ARG A 128 19.13 -3.76 -6.12
N ALA A 129 18.16 -3.39 -6.95
CA ALA A 129 18.33 -3.36 -8.41
C ALA A 129 19.23 -2.21 -8.89
N GLY A 130 19.51 -1.23 -8.03
CA GLY A 130 20.41 -0.10 -8.28
C GLY A 130 19.87 1.22 -7.75
N THR A 131 20.65 2.30 -7.93
CA THR A 131 20.21 3.65 -7.57
C THR A 131 19.11 4.09 -8.54
N THR A 132 17.88 4.21 -8.04
CA THR A 132 16.70 4.57 -8.84
C THR A 132 16.20 5.95 -8.44
N SER A 133 15.94 6.80 -9.44
CA SER A 133 15.24 8.06 -9.23
C SER A 133 13.76 7.81 -9.45
N LEU A 134 13.08 7.40 -8.38
CA LEU A 134 11.65 7.13 -8.44
C LEU A 134 10.85 8.40 -8.71
N THR A 135 9.91 8.30 -9.62
CA THR A 135 9.03 9.38 -10.08
C THR A 135 7.58 9.11 -9.72
N ALA A 136 7.16 7.86 -9.59
CA ALA A 136 5.83 7.53 -9.10
C ALA A 136 5.82 6.24 -8.28
N VAL A 137 4.87 6.14 -7.37
CA VAL A 137 4.57 4.96 -6.57
C VAL A 137 3.08 4.73 -6.64
N GLN A 138 2.68 3.55 -7.10
CA GLN A 138 1.31 3.13 -7.17
C GLN A 138 1.08 1.98 -6.20
N VAL A 139 0.00 2.04 -5.44
CA VAL A 139 -0.33 1.08 -4.40
C VAL A 139 -1.80 0.73 -4.48
N LEU A 140 -2.09 -0.56 -4.60
CA LEU A 140 -3.45 -1.07 -4.43
C LEU A 140 -3.62 -1.54 -2.99
N VAL A 141 -4.64 -1.03 -2.33
CA VAL A 141 -4.92 -1.29 -0.92
C VAL A 141 -6.31 -1.95 -0.76
N PRO A 142 -6.42 -3.11 -0.10
CA PRO A 142 -7.67 -3.84 0.03
C PRO A 142 -8.54 -3.27 1.17
N VAL A 143 -9.05 -2.05 1.01
CA VAL A 143 -9.78 -1.32 2.05
C VAL A 143 -11.10 -1.99 2.47
N GLN A 144 -11.67 -2.82 1.60
CA GLN A 144 -12.87 -3.62 1.89
C GLN A 144 -12.65 -4.63 3.04
N GLY A 145 -11.39 -4.99 3.32
CA GLY A 145 -11.00 -5.87 4.42
C GLY A 145 -10.95 -5.16 5.78
N ILE A 146 -11.12 -3.84 5.83
CA ILE A 146 -11.12 -3.05 7.07
C ILE A 146 -12.53 -3.07 7.68
N ASP A 147 -12.67 -3.65 8.87
CA ASP A 147 -13.90 -3.54 9.66
C ASP A 147 -13.91 -2.23 10.45
N THR A 148 -14.50 -1.19 9.86
CA THR A 148 -14.63 0.12 10.51
C THR A 148 -15.62 0.11 11.68
N ALA A 149 -16.59 -0.79 11.69
CA ALA A 149 -17.58 -0.89 12.76
C ALA A 149 -16.99 -1.50 14.04
N ALA A 150 -15.96 -2.34 13.91
CA ALA A 150 -15.21 -2.88 15.04
C ALA A 150 -14.17 -1.90 15.63
N ARG A 151 -13.98 -0.71 15.04
CA ARG A 151 -12.97 0.25 15.51
C ARG A 151 -13.35 0.86 16.85
N PRO A 152 -12.46 0.82 17.86
CA PRO A 152 -12.70 1.53 19.10
C PRO A 152 -12.61 3.06 18.86
N PRO A 153 -13.30 3.89 19.67
CA PRO A 153 -13.35 5.34 19.47
C PRO A 153 -11.99 6.04 19.40
N TYR A 154 -10.95 5.49 20.03
CA TYR A 154 -9.60 6.06 20.01
C TYR A 154 -8.81 5.72 18.73
N ALA A 155 -9.25 4.77 17.92
CA ALA A 155 -8.53 4.26 16.75
C ALA A 155 -9.27 4.55 15.43
N ILE A 156 -9.96 5.70 15.34
CA ILE A 156 -10.67 6.10 14.11
C ILE A 156 -9.70 6.35 12.95
N VAL A 157 -8.48 6.82 13.26
CA VAL A 157 -7.37 7.07 12.32
C VAL A 157 -6.07 6.46 12.87
N PRO A 158 -5.89 5.12 12.81
CA PRO A 158 -4.73 4.45 13.40
C PRO A 158 -3.36 4.98 12.97
N SER A 159 -3.21 5.54 11.77
CA SER A 159 -1.95 6.14 11.29
C SER A 159 -1.72 7.59 11.76
N ALA A 160 -2.70 8.24 12.37
CA ALA A 160 -2.56 9.63 12.86
C ALA A 160 -1.39 9.84 13.85
N PRO A 161 -1.15 8.97 14.84
CA PRO A 161 -0.12 9.20 15.85
C PRO A 161 1.31 9.21 15.30
N THR A 162 1.54 8.68 14.10
CA THR A 162 2.87 8.59 13.50
C THR A 162 3.25 9.84 12.69
N ALA A 163 2.34 10.81 12.49
CA ALA A 163 2.61 12.03 11.75
C ALA A 163 3.80 12.85 12.31
N GLY A 164 3.98 12.82 13.64
CA GLY A 164 5.09 13.48 14.34
C GLY A 164 6.48 12.96 13.94
N TRP A 165 6.58 11.81 13.28
CA TRP A 165 7.83 11.31 12.69
C TRP A 165 8.43 12.27 11.66
N PHE A 166 7.58 13.06 11.00
CA PHE A 166 7.99 14.03 9.97
C PHE A 166 8.14 15.45 10.53
N ALA A 167 7.99 15.64 11.84
CA ALA A 167 8.09 16.95 12.47
C ALA A 167 9.50 17.55 12.30
N GLY A 168 9.57 18.84 11.99
CA GLY A 168 10.85 19.57 11.90
C GLY A 168 11.63 19.32 10.61
N ARG A 169 11.04 18.65 9.62
CA ARG A 169 11.62 18.54 8.27
C ARG A 169 11.66 19.91 7.60
N SER A 170 12.78 20.20 6.94
CA SER A 170 12.97 21.50 6.31
C SER A 170 11.93 21.73 5.19
N ARG A 171 11.36 22.93 5.09
CA ARG A 171 10.47 23.29 3.97
C ARG A 171 11.13 23.12 2.60
N ARG A 172 12.46 23.19 2.54
CA ARG A 172 13.24 22.97 1.30
C ARG A 172 13.31 21.51 0.86
N ALA A 173 13.03 20.56 1.75
CA ALA A 173 12.97 19.13 1.42
C ALA A 173 11.62 18.72 0.84
N ARG A 174 10.64 19.63 0.86
CA ARG A 174 9.30 19.36 0.34
C ARG A 174 9.36 19.05 -1.15
N THR A 175 8.64 18.01 -1.54
CA THR A 175 8.58 17.55 -2.92
C THR A 175 7.17 17.80 -3.45
N PRO A 176 7.00 18.59 -4.52
CA PRO A 176 5.72 18.71 -5.21
C PRO A 176 5.25 17.37 -5.75
N VAL A 177 4.01 17.00 -5.46
CA VAL A 177 3.41 15.73 -5.88
C VAL A 177 1.97 15.90 -6.35
N GLU A 178 1.56 14.99 -7.23
CA GLU A 178 0.16 14.69 -7.51
C GLU A 178 -0.19 13.36 -6.83
N VAL A 179 -1.29 13.35 -6.10
CA VAL A 179 -1.87 12.17 -5.45
C VAL A 179 -3.15 11.84 -6.18
N GLU A 180 -3.23 10.65 -6.78
CA GLU A 180 -4.44 10.12 -7.39
C GLU A 180 -5.05 9.04 -6.50
N ILE A 181 -6.35 9.17 -6.25
CA ILE A 181 -7.18 8.20 -5.53
C ILE A 181 -8.21 7.68 -6.53
N ASN A 182 -8.22 6.38 -6.78
CA ASN A 182 -9.10 5.76 -7.76
C ASN A 182 -9.79 4.52 -7.17
N SER A 183 -11.09 4.41 -7.40
CA SER A 183 -11.93 3.28 -6.95
C SER A 183 -12.46 2.43 -8.10
N GLY A 184 -11.81 2.54 -9.27
CA GLY A 184 -12.17 1.79 -10.47
C GLY A 184 -13.53 2.22 -10.99
N ARG A 185 -14.49 1.29 -11.02
CA ARG A 185 -15.89 1.53 -11.42
C ARG A 185 -16.79 2.04 -10.29
N ASP A 186 -16.33 2.05 -9.04
CA ASP A 186 -17.11 2.61 -7.94
C ASP A 186 -17.07 4.15 -8.00
N PRO A 187 -18.20 4.87 -8.03
CA PRO A 187 -18.23 6.33 -8.13
C PRO A 187 -17.80 7.07 -6.85
N SER A 188 -17.36 6.39 -5.80
CA SER A 188 -17.05 6.97 -4.50
C SER A 188 -15.71 7.71 -4.43
N ALA A 189 -14.80 7.59 -5.42
CA ALA A 189 -13.48 8.23 -5.38
C ALA A 189 -13.50 9.74 -5.03
N PRO A 190 -14.41 10.58 -5.55
CA PRO A 190 -14.48 11.98 -5.13
C PRO A 190 -14.82 12.16 -3.65
N ALA A 191 -15.71 11.32 -3.09
CA ALA A 191 -16.06 11.35 -1.67
C ALA A 191 -14.88 10.87 -0.80
N VAL A 192 -14.17 9.83 -1.25
CA VAL A 192 -12.93 9.35 -0.60
C VAL A 192 -11.87 10.45 -0.58
N ALA A 193 -11.65 11.15 -1.69
CA ALA A 193 -10.66 12.23 -1.76
C ALA A 193 -11.04 13.43 -0.90
N GLN A 194 -12.34 13.74 -0.77
CA GLN A 194 -12.82 14.75 0.15
C GLN A 194 -12.55 14.35 1.60
N GLU A 195 -12.96 13.15 2.03
CA GLU A 195 -12.73 12.68 3.40
C GLU A 195 -11.22 12.57 3.70
N PHE A 196 -10.41 12.16 2.74
CA PHE A 196 -8.95 12.17 2.86
C PHE A 196 -8.39 13.57 3.10
N THR A 197 -8.84 14.56 2.32
CA THR A 197 -8.42 15.97 2.50
C THR A 197 -8.89 16.52 3.84
N ASP A 198 -10.14 16.24 4.22
CA ASP A 198 -10.72 16.69 5.48
C ASP A 198 -9.98 16.05 6.67
N ARG A 199 -9.61 14.76 6.59
CA ARG A 199 -8.77 14.11 7.59
C ARG A 199 -7.40 14.76 7.68
N LEU A 200 -6.71 14.95 6.56
CA LEU A 200 -5.40 15.61 6.56
C LEU A 200 -5.45 17.02 7.15
N GLY A 201 -6.56 17.75 6.99
CA GLY A 201 -6.77 19.06 7.60
C GLY A 201 -7.13 19.03 9.09
N ARG A 202 -7.71 17.92 9.58
CA ARG A 202 -7.99 17.69 11.02
C ARG A 202 -6.76 17.17 11.78
N LEU A 203 -5.84 16.52 11.08
CA LEU A 203 -4.59 16.03 11.64
C LEU A 203 -3.60 17.20 11.74
N ASP A 204 -3.01 17.37 12.93
CA ASP A 204 -1.82 18.22 13.08
C ASP A 204 -0.61 17.48 12.49
N GLN A 205 -0.47 17.56 11.16
CA GLN A 205 0.51 16.80 10.38
C GLN A 205 1.31 17.72 9.45
N GLU A 206 2.60 17.44 9.30
CA GLU A 206 3.48 18.16 8.37
C GLU A 206 3.78 17.36 7.09
N VAL A 207 3.24 16.14 6.96
CA VAL A 207 3.55 15.15 5.91
C VAL A 207 3.08 15.60 4.54
N PHE A 208 1.86 16.11 4.39
CA PHE A 208 1.33 16.59 3.12
C PHE A 208 0.65 17.95 3.28
N ALA A 209 1.15 18.94 2.54
CA ALA A 209 0.53 20.25 2.45
C ALA A 209 -0.29 20.33 1.15
N PRO A 210 -1.64 20.41 1.22
CA PRO A 210 -2.46 20.61 0.04
C PRO A 210 -2.07 21.90 -0.69
N GLY A 211 -1.91 21.80 -2.01
CA GLY A 211 -1.63 22.96 -2.87
C GLY A 211 -2.90 23.74 -3.21
N ALA A 212 -2.74 24.93 -3.79
CA ALA A 212 -3.85 25.65 -4.38
C ALA A 212 -4.47 24.80 -5.51
N ARG A 213 -5.79 24.63 -5.46
CA ARG A 213 -6.55 23.72 -6.33
C ARG A 213 -6.59 24.25 -7.77
N GLU A 214 -5.55 24.00 -8.55
CA GLU A 214 -5.57 24.31 -9.99
C GLU A 214 -6.09 23.09 -10.78
N GLY A 215 -7.29 23.21 -11.33
CA GLY A 215 -7.76 22.56 -12.57
C GLY A 215 -8.00 21.04 -12.60
N ASN A 216 -9.21 20.66 -13.02
CA ASN A 216 -9.58 19.33 -13.50
C ASN A 216 -8.68 18.95 -14.70
N GLY A 217 -7.60 18.21 -14.44
CA GLY A 217 -6.75 17.60 -15.45
C GLY A 217 -6.71 16.08 -15.24
N LYS A 218 -6.58 15.32 -16.33
CA LYS A 218 -6.23 13.90 -16.25
C LYS A 218 -4.89 13.78 -15.51
N GLY A 219 -4.84 12.98 -14.44
CA GLY A 219 -3.64 12.83 -13.60
C GLY A 219 -2.44 12.33 -14.40
N ALA A 220 -1.23 12.64 -13.94
CA ALA A 220 0.01 12.13 -14.50
C ALA A 220 0.31 10.66 -14.09
N ALA A 221 -0.66 9.96 -13.50
CA ALA A 221 -0.47 8.59 -13.03
C ALA A 221 -0.27 7.61 -14.21
N PRO A 222 0.70 6.69 -14.09
CA PRO A 222 0.84 5.58 -15.03
C PRO A 222 -0.38 4.64 -14.93
N ALA A 223 -0.67 3.94 -16.04
CA ALA A 223 -1.68 2.89 -16.02
C ALA A 223 -1.26 1.77 -15.03
N PRO A 224 -2.22 1.17 -14.31
CA PRO A 224 -1.92 0.09 -13.40
C PRO A 224 -1.38 -1.12 -14.16
N PRO A 225 -0.25 -1.72 -13.72
CA PRO A 225 0.36 -2.84 -14.42
C PRO A 225 -0.28 -4.15 -13.95
N PHE A 226 -1.61 -4.21 -13.86
CA PHE A 226 -2.38 -5.39 -13.46
C PHE A 226 -3.78 -5.32 -14.07
N ASP A 227 -4.44 -6.47 -14.16
CA ASP A 227 -5.73 -6.61 -14.83
C ASP A 227 -6.86 -5.90 -14.06
N ASP A 228 -7.83 -5.33 -14.79
CA ASP A 228 -8.98 -4.63 -14.21
C ASP A 228 -9.85 -5.51 -13.30
N SER A 229 -9.90 -6.82 -13.56
CA SER A 229 -10.61 -7.79 -12.71
C SER A 229 -10.05 -7.88 -11.30
N PHE A 230 -8.79 -7.46 -11.10
CA PHE A 230 -8.09 -7.54 -9.83
C PHE A 230 -8.58 -6.52 -8.80
N TRP A 231 -9.14 -5.39 -9.23
CA TRP A 231 -9.36 -4.24 -8.34
C TRP A 231 -10.61 -3.41 -8.62
N ASN A 232 -11.58 -3.97 -9.36
CA ASN A 232 -12.78 -3.28 -9.85
C ASN A 232 -12.47 -2.20 -10.93
N GLY A 233 -11.42 -2.39 -11.73
CA GLY A 233 -11.09 -1.53 -12.87
C GLY A 233 -12.08 -1.65 -14.04
N PRO A 234 -12.01 -0.81 -15.09
CA PRO A 234 -10.99 0.21 -15.33
C PRO A 234 -11.08 1.42 -14.40
N PRO A 235 -10.04 2.29 -14.36
CA PRO A 235 -9.95 3.48 -13.49
C PRO A 235 -10.92 4.60 -13.92
N LEU A 236 -12.23 4.36 -13.91
CA LEU A 236 -13.26 5.30 -14.38
C LEU A 236 -13.54 6.44 -13.39
N HIS A 237 -13.33 6.19 -12.11
CA HIS A 237 -13.60 7.15 -11.04
C HIS A 237 -12.34 7.41 -10.24
N GLY A 238 -11.63 8.48 -10.62
CA GLY A 238 -10.45 8.97 -9.94
C GLY A 238 -10.62 10.41 -9.47
N ALA A 239 -9.87 10.77 -8.44
CA ALA A 239 -9.72 12.13 -7.95
C ALA A 239 -8.24 12.44 -7.76
N VAL A 240 -7.80 13.61 -8.25
CA VAL A 240 -6.41 14.06 -8.17
C VAL A 240 -6.30 15.22 -7.20
N LEU A 241 -5.32 15.13 -6.30
CA LEU A 241 -4.97 16.13 -5.31
C LEU A 241 -3.53 16.57 -5.57
N ARG A 242 -3.29 17.88 -5.63
CA ARG A 242 -1.96 18.44 -5.80
C ARG A 242 -1.48 18.99 -4.47
N GLY A 243 -0.20 18.84 -4.17
CA GLY A 243 0.38 19.36 -2.94
C GLY A 243 1.87 19.11 -2.82
N GLU A 244 2.37 19.26 -1.61
CA GLU A 244 3.78 19.06 -1.29
C GLU A 244 3.94 18.01 -0.20
N LEU A 245 4.66 16.94 -0.51
CA LEU A 245 5.07 15.91 0.44
C LEU A 245 6.26 16.43 1.27
N ALA A 246 6.32 16.14 2.56
CA ALA A 246 7.38 16.57 3.48
C ALA A 246 8.78 16.18 2.98
N GLU A 247 8.86 14.99 2.38
CA GLU A 247 10.02 14.45 1.70
C GLU A 247 9.56 13.37 0.73
N TRP A 248 10.30 13.14 -0.35
CA TRP A 248 10.06 11.97 -1.21
C TRP A 248 10.75 10.74 -0.63
N SER A 249 10.05 10.05 0.27
CA SER A 249 10.51 8.82 0.91
C SER A 249 9.41 7.76 0.92
N CYS A 250 9.82 6.51 1.14
CA CYS A 250 8.89 5.40 1.33
C CYS A 250 7.96 5.65 2.51
N GLU A 251 8.50 6.21 3.59
CA GLU A 251 7.76 6.49 4.82
C GLU A 251 6.65 7.52 4.56
N ALA A 252 6.97 8.62 3.87
CA ALA A 252 5.99 9.67 3.59
C ALA A 252 4.89 9.20 2.64
N VAL A 253 5.24 8.45 1.59
CA VAL A 253 4.26 7.86 0.66
C VAL A 253 3.39 6.82 1.36
N GLY A 254 4.00 5.93 2.15
CA GLY A 254 3.28 4.89 2.88
C GLY A 254 2.33 5.46 3.91
N TRP A 255 2.76 6.48 4.66
CA TRP A 255 1.89 7.17 5.61
C TRP A 255 0.65 7.77 4.91
N LEU A 256 0.82 8.43 3.76
CA LEU A 256 -0.32 8.96 3.02
C LEU A 256 -1.24 7.86 2.49
N ALA A 257 -0.68 6.76 2.00
CA ALA A 257 -1.47 5.63 1.51
C ALA A 257 -2.31 5.01 2.63
N GLU A 258 -1.79 4.92 3.86
CA GLU A 258 -2.55 4.46 5.02
C GLU A 258 -3.70 5.41 5.37
N VAL A 259 -3.44 6.73 5.42
CA VAL A 259 -4.50 7.72 5.68
C VAL A 259 -5.57 7.68 4.59
N ALA A 260 -5.19 7.50 3.32
CA ALA A 260 -6.12 7.32 2.22
C ALA A 260 -6.96 6.05 2.36
N ALA A 261 -6.34 4.93 2.75
CA ALA A 261 -7.03 3.66 3.01
C ALA A 261 -8.05 3.79 4.14
N GLU A 262 -7.68 4.46 5.24
CA GLU A 262 -8.58 4.72 6.36
C GLU A 262 -9.74 5.66 5.98
N SER A 263 -9.47 6.65 5.12
CA SER A 263 -10.48 7.55 4.57
C SER A 263 -11.49 6.78 3.73
N ALA A 264 -11.00 5.94 2.82
CA ALA A 264 -11.84 5.10 1.97
C ALA A 264 -12.71 4.14 2.78
N ALA A 265 -12.12 3.45 3.75
CA ALA A 265 -12.85 2.58 4.66
C ALA A 265 -13.91 3.36 5.48
N GLY A 266 -13.59 4.58 5.92
CA GLY A 266 -14.50 5.47 6.64
C GLY A 266 -15.71 5.92 5.82
N THR A 267 -15.54 6.07 4.49
CA THR A 267 -16.67 6.35 3.57
C THR A 267 -17.51 5.12 3.23
N GLY A 268 -17.08 3.92 3.66
CA GLY A 268 -17.76 2.67 3.38
C GLY A 268 -17.41 2.04 2.02
N LEU A 269 -16.29 2.44 1.39
CA LEU A 269 -15.84 1.82 0.13
C LEU A 269 -15.66 0.30 0.30
N ARG A 270 -16.23 -0.47 -0.63
CA ARG A 270 -16.24 -1.95 -0.58
C ARG A 270 -15.40 -2.63 -1.66
N SER A 271 -14.62 -1.86 -2.41
CA SER A 271 -13.63 -2.34 -3.38
C SER A 271 -12.22 -1.91 -2.97
N PRO A 272 -11.17 -2.54 -3.54
CA PRO A 272 -9.80 -2.04 -3.39
C PRO A 272 -9.67 -0.57 -3.82
N LEU A 273 -8.74 0.14 -3.19
CA LEU A 273 -8.38 1.52 -3.49
C LEU A 273 -7.05 1.53 -4.22
N LEU A 274 -7.00 2.13 -5.42
CA LEU A 274 -5.75 2.43 -6.10
C LEU A 274 -5.28 3.83 -5.72
N PHE A 275 -4.14 3.90 -5.04
CA PHE A 275 -3.51 5.12 -4.58
C PHE A 275 -2.20 5.32 -5.34
N THR A 276 -2.07 6.42 -6.07
CA THR A 276 -0.84 6.76 -6.81
C THR A 276 -0.29 8.08 -6.31
N VAL A 277 1.02 8.13 -6.04
CA VAL A 277 1.73 9.39 -5.81
C VAL A 277 2.76 9.56 -6.92
N THR A 278 2.69 10.68 -7.63
CA THR A 278 3.62 11.03 -8.70
C THR A 278 4.34 12.33 -8.33
N ARG A 279 5.67 12.36 -8.47
CA ARG A 279 6.44 13.61 -8.39
C ARG A 279 5.99 14.54 -9.52
N ALA A 280 5.57 15.76 -9.18
CA ALA A 280 5.28 16.76 -10.19
C ALA A 280 6.60 17.26 -10.78
N VAL A 281 6.70 17.27 -12.12
CA VAL A 281 7.84 17.90 -12.80
C VAL A 281 7.71 19.41 -12.61
N GLN A 282 8.66 20.03 -11.92
CA GLN A 282 8.74 21.50 -11.89
C GLN A 282 8.96 21.97 -13.33
N ARG A 283 7.94 22.59 -13.93
CA ARG A 283 8.13 23.35 -15.17
C ARG A 283 9.04 24.54 -14.81
N LYS A 284 10.27 24.50 -15.31
CA LYS A 284 11.19 25.64 -15.29
C LYS A 284 10.70 26.74 -16.23
#